data_AF-A0A5B7DNV8-F1
#
_entry.id   AF-A0A5B7DNV8-F1
#
_cell.length_a   1.000
_cell.length_b   1.000
_cell.length_c   1.000
_cell.angle_alpha   90.00
_cell.angle_beta   90.00
_cell.angle_gamma   90.00
#
_symmetry.space_group_name_H-M   'P 1'
#
loop_
_entity.id
_entity.type
_entity.pdbx_description
1 polymer ?
#
loop_
_entity_poly.entity_id
_entity_poly.type
_entity_poly.pdbx_seq_one_letter_code
_entity_poly.pdbx_strand_id
1 'polypeptide(L)'
;MHRNFANNNVEPMVIDMAVEENDNTEEEPVIVESTSLDLETYANCYTGLAKLQRLIFIADRCPQLRVEALRMAIFYVQTTYNVNLYTQLHRKLQEAVSGAIAGNPSLPDIAGGGGVAANFPALDMQWVESRAKKAALKLEKLDTDLKNSKVNSIKESIRRGHDDLGDHYLDCGDLSNALKCYSRARDYCTSFKHIINMCLNVIKVSIYLNNWSHVLSYVSKAQATPEVAETRPSNNKDQSAIIQTKLTCASGLAQLATRKYKILYAKAVEERSMTFERSLEMGREHIMRVKGLILRSALIKNQIHVKSPPREGGCVETRPVQSSGSVGPQADLPPDKT
;
A
#
# COMPACT_ATOMS: atom_id res chain seq x y z
N MET A 1 16.04 7.26 58.14
CA MET A 1 15.91 6.32 57.00
C MET A 1 14.50 6.45 56.40
N HIS A 2 14.30 7.40 55.48
CA HIS A 2 13.04 7.50 54.71
C HIS A 2 13.38 7.24 53.23
N ARG A 3 12.96 6.07 52.73
CA ARG A 3 13.10 5.69 51.32
C ARG A 3 11.97 6.35 50.53
N ASN A 4 12.32 7.26 49.62
CA ASN A 4 11.43 7.79 48.61
C ASN A 4 11.06 6.69 47.61
N PHE A 5 9.77 6.37 47.50
CA PHE A 5 9.22 5.67 46.34
C PHE A 5 9.03 6.70 45.22
N ALA A 6 9.89 6.64 44.21
CA ALA A 6 9.71 7.40 42.99
C ALA A 6 8.55 6.80 42.19
N ASN A 7 7.45 7.55 42.07
CA ASN A 7 6.41 7.33 41.09
C ASN A 7 7.02 7.48 39.69
N ASN A 8 7.13 6.38 38.94
CA ASN A 8 7.38 6.40 37.50
C ASN A 8 6.09 6.89 36.80
N ASN A 9 5.91 8.20 36.78
CA ASN A 9 4.90 8.86 35.97
C ASN A 9 5.50 9.02 34.56
N VAL A 10 5.14 8.13 33.64
CA VAL A 10 5.47 8.28 32.22
C VAL A 10 4.60 9.41 31.68
N GLU A 11 5.18 10.60 31.54
CA GLU A 11 4.50 11.73 30.91
C GLU A 11 4.03 11.37 29.49
N PRO A 12 2.81 11.76 29.09
CA PRO A 12 2.38 11.60 27.72
C PRO A 12 3.24 12.48 26.81
N MET A 13 4.03 11.86 25.92
CA MET A 13 4.80 12.58 24.91
C MET A 13 3.86 13.41 24.03
N VAL A 14 3.91 14.73 24.24
CA VAL A 14 3.33 15.72 23.34
C VAL A 14 4.07 15.56 22.01
N ILE A 15 3.34 15.11 20.99
CA ILE A 15 3.86 15.15 19.62
C ILE A 15 3.70 16.58 19.20
N ASP A 16 4.79 17.33 19.30
CA ASP A 16 4.92 18.60 18.62
C ASP A 16 4.54 18.38 17.16
N MET A 17 3.43 18.98 16.77
CA MET A 17 3.00 19.08 15.40
C MET A 17 3.88 20.13 14.73
N ALA A 18 5.18 19.84 14.67
CA ALA A 18 6.13 20.63 13.92
C ALA A 18 5.69 20.55 12.45
N VAL A 19 5.29 21.70 11.91
CA VAL A 19 5.15 21.88 10.47
C VAL A 19 6.58 21.85 9.94
N GLU A 20 7.10 20.64 9.67
CA GLU A 20 8.38 20.49 9.00
C GLU A 20 8.27 21.18 7.63
N GLU A 21 9.17 22.11 7.37
CA GLU A 21 9.23 22.89 6.13
C GLU A 21 9.27 21.95 4.93
N ASN A 22 8.28 22.08 4.06
CA ASN A 22 8.13 21.27 2.88
C ASN A 22 9.08 21.80 1.80
N ASP A 23 10.28 21.23 1.70
CA ASP A 23 11.35 21.59 0.74
C ASP A 23 11.00 21.13 -0.70
N ASN A 24 9.76 21.39 -1.14
CA ASN A 24 9.29 21.10 -2.48
C ASN A 24 9.75 22.21 -3.41
N THR A 25 10.77 21.91 -4.21
CA THR A 25 11.14 22.74 -5.36
C THR A 25 10.07 22.57 -6.44
N GLU A 26 9.32 23.63 -6.75
CA GLU A 26 8.35 23.63 -7.85
C GLU A 26 9.07 23.39 -9.18
N GLU A 27 8.74 22.30 -9.87
CA GLU A 27 9.34 21.97 -11.17
C GLU A 27 8.74 22.80 -12.31
N GLU A 28 9.60 23.42 -13.10
CA GLU A 28 9.19 24.17 -14.29
C GLU A 28 8.31 23.34 -15.25
N PRO A 29 7.29 23.96 -15.86
CA PRO A 29 6.37 23.28 -16.75
C PRO A 29 7.00 22.95 -18.11
N VAL A 30 7.60 21.75 -18.21
CA VAL A 30 8.02 21.16 -19.49
C VAL A 30 6.78 20.77 -20.32
N ILE A 31 6.61 21.39 -21.49
CA ILE A 31 5.55 21.06 -22.45
C ILE A 31 6.06 19.98 -23.40
N VAL A 32 5.27 18.92 -23.58
CA VAL A 32 5.62 17.81 -24.48
C VAL A 32 4.83 17.97 -25.79
N GLU A 33 5.55 18.29 -26.86
CA GLU A 33 4.96 18.63 -28.17
C GLU A 33 4.47 17.42 -28.96
N SER A 34 5.02 16.23 -28.73
CA SER A 34 4.57 14.98 -29.37
C SER A 34 4.78 13.75 -28.48
N THR A 35 3.80 12.85 -28.44
CA THR A 35 3.85 11.62 -27.64
C THR A 35 3.16 10.46 -28.33
N SER A 36 3.76 9.28 -28.34
CA SER A 36 3.13 8.01 -28.73
C SER A 36 2.45 7.28 -27.56
N LEU A 37 2.15 8.02 -26.48
CA LEU A 37 1.63 7.44 -25.25
C LEU A 37 0.20 6.95 -25.44
N ASP A 38 -0.03 5.66 -25.18
CA ASP A 38 -1.37 5.11 -25.00
C ASP A 38 -1.91 5.47 -23.61
N LEU A 39 -2.81 6.45 -23.60
CA LEU A 39 -3.38 7.02 -22.39
C LEU A 39 -4.27 6.02 -21.64
N GLU A 40 -5.00 5.14 -22.35
CA GLU A 40 -5.95 4.22 -21.73
C GLU A 40 -5.21 3.13 -20.94
N THR A 41 -4.25 2.48 -21.59
CA THR A 41 -3.40 1.48 -20.95
C THR A 41 -2.68 2.08 -19.75
N TYR A 42 -2.13 3.29 -19.89
CA TYR A 42 -1.45 3.96 -18.79
C TYR A 42 -2.38 4.27 -17.61
N ALA A 43 -3.57 4.82 -17.88
CA ALA A 43 -4.52 5.21 -16.84
C ALA A 43 -5.10 4.00 -16.10
N ASN A 44 -5.17 2.83 -16.74
CA ASN A 44 -5.66 1.60 -16.13
C ASN A 44 -4.67 0.94 -15.16
N CYS A 45 -3.39 1.33 -15.19
CA CYS A 45 -2.40 0.93 -14.20
C CYS A 45 -2.59 1.58 -12.82
N TYR A 46 -3.48 2.58 -12.70
CA TYR A 46 -3.68 3.35 -11.47
C TYR A 46 -5.15 3.38 -11.05
N THR A 47 -5.37 3.63 -9.76
CA THR A 47 -6.70 3.75 -9.15
C THR A 47 -6.74 4.89 -8.13
N GLY A 48 -7.96 5.30 -7.76
CA GLY A 48 -8.22 6.37 -6.81
C GLY A 48 -7.64 7.72 -7.26
N LEU A 49 -7.23 8.53 -6.28
CA LEU A 49 -6.72 9.88 -6.52
C LEU A 49 -5.44 9.91 -7.36
N ALA A 50 -4.64 8.84 -7.34
CA ALA A 50 -3.43 8.75 -8.15
C ALA A 50 -3.73 8.72 -9.66
N LYS A 51 -4.80 8.01 -10.07
CA LYS A 51 -5.26 8.01 -11.47
C LYS A 51 -5.64 9.42 -11.91
N LEU A 52 -6.36 10.15 -11.05
CA LEU A 52 -6.81 11.52 -11.32
C LEU A 52 -5.64 12.50 -11.41
N GLN A 53 -4.73 12.50 -10.43
CA GLN A 53 -3.55 13.37 -10.45
C GLN A 53 -2.68 13.14 -11.69
N ARG A 54 -2.51 11.88 -12.12
CA ARG A 54 -1.76 11.55 -13.34
C ARG A 54 -2.44 12.05 -14.61
N LEU A 55 -3.75 11.87 -14.74
CA LEU A 55 -4.50 12.38 -15.89
C LEU A 55 -4.47 13.91 -15.96
N ILE A 56 -4.59 14.59 -14.81
CA ILE A 56 -4.45 16.05 -14.72
C ILE A 56 -3.05 16.49 -15.13
N PHE A 57 -2.01 15.80 -14.64
CA PHE A 57 -0.63 16.09 -15.01
C PHE A 57 -0.39 15.97 -16.52
N ILE A 58 -0.88 14.88 -17.15
CA ILE A 58 -0.80 14.69 -18.60
C ILE A 58 -1.56 15.80 -19.33
N ALA A 59 -2.75 16.17 -18.86
CA ALA A 59 -3.53 17.23 -19.47
C ALA A 59 -2.82 18.59 -19.46
N ASP A 60 -2.12 18.91 -18.36
CA ASP A 60 -1.41 20.17 -18.24
C ASP A 60 -0.15 20.22 -19.13
N ARG A 61 0.59 19.11 -19.25
CA ARG A 61 1.89 19.04 -19.96
C ARG A 61 1.84 18.61 -21.43
N CYS A 62 0.80 17.89 -21.86
CA CYS A 62 0.67 17.35 -23.21
C CYS A 62 -0.56 17.93 -23.94
N PRO A 63 -0.40 18.99 -24.76
CA PRO A 63 -1.51 19.63 -25.46
C PRO A 63 -2.31 18.67 -26.36
N GLN A 64 -1.64 17.72 -27.03
CA GLN A 64 -2.29 16.76 -27.93
C GLN A 64 -3.27 15.82 -27.20
N LEU A 65 -2.93 15.40 -25.98
CA LEU A 65 -3.73 14.46 -25.18
C LEU A 65 -4.63 15.16 -24.17
N ARG A 66 -4.60 16.50 -24.09
CA ARG A 66 -5.26 17.29 -23.04
C ARG A 66 -6.76 17.03 -22.95
N VAL A 67 -7.45 17.11 -24.08
CA VAL A 67 -8.91 16.95 -24.14
C VAL A 67 -9.31 15.53 -23.73
N GLU A 68 -8.60 14.52 -24.23
CA GLU A 68 -8.89 13.12 -23.94
C GLU A 68 -8.58 12.76 -22.48
N ALA A 69 -7.47 13.26 -21.94
CA ALA A 69 -7.11 13.08 -20.52
C ALA A 69 -8.13 13.72 -19.58
N LEU A 70 -8.62 14.92 -19.89
CA LEU A 70 -9.67 15.57 -19.11
C LEU A 70 -11.00 14.79 -19.20
N ARG A 71 -11.37 14.27 -20.37
CA ARG A 71 -12.57 13.44 -20.56
C ARG A 71 -12.52 12.17 -19.69
N MET A 72 -11.39 11.46 -19.73
CA MET A 72 -11.17 10.28 -18.88
C MET A 72 -11.21 10.63 -17.39
N ALA A 73 -10.61 11.76 -16.99
CA ALA A 73 -10.60 12.21 -15.60
C ALA A 73 -12.01 12.55 -15.09
N ILE A 74 -12.84 13.22 -15.91
CA ILE A 74 -14.23 13.55 -15.58
C ILE A 74 -15.05 12.29 -15.34
N PHE A 75 -14.97 11.32 -16.27
CA PHE A 75 -15.68 10.05 -16.13
C PHE A 75 -15.26 9.29 -14.86
N TYR A 76 -13.95 9.29 -14.57
CA TYR A 76 -13.46 8.63 -13.36
C TYR A 76 -13.88 9.35 -12.08
N VAL A 77 -13.83 10.69 -12.04
CA VAL A 77 -14.27 11.48 -10.87
C VAL A 77 -15.74 11.23 -10.53
N GLN A 78 -16.60 10.97 -11.52
CA GLN A 78 -18.01 10.68 -11.26
C GLN A 78 -18.24 9.42 -10.41
N THR A 79 -17.24 8.53 -10.32
CA THR A 79 -17.25 7.36 -9.44
C THR A 79 -16.91 7.70 -7.97
N THR A 80 -16.39 8.90 -7.72
CA THR A 80 -15.95 9.39 -6.40
C THR A 80 -16.96 10.38 -5.77
N TYR A 81 -16.62 10.96 -4.62
CA TYR A 81 -17.39 12.03 -3.97
C TYR A 81 -16.74 13.41 -4.12
N ASN A 82 -15.73 13.55 -4.98
CA ASN A 82 -14.97 14.78 -5.14
C ASN A 82 -15.64 15.76 -6.12
N VAL A 83 -16.63 16.48 -5.60
CA VAL A 83 -17.42 17.47 -6.35
C VAL A 83 -16.58 18.68 -6.77
N ASN A 84 -15.63 19.09 -5.93
CA ASN A 84 -14.74 20.21 -6.24
C ASN A 84 -13.87 19.89 -7.46
N LEU A 85 -13.28 18.69 -7.49
CA LEU A 85 -12.46 18.27 -8.61
C LEU A 85 -13.29 18.08 -9.88
N TYR A 86 -14.51 17.55 -9.79
CA TYR A 86 -15.43 17.47 -10.93
C TYR A 86 -15.64 18.83 -11.60
N THR A 87 -15.98 19.84 -10.80
CA THR A 87 -16.22 21.20 -11.30
C THR A 87 -14.95 21.81 -11.91
N GLN A 88 -13.79 21.62 -11.26
CA GLN A 88 -12.50 22.09 -11.76
C GLN A 88 -12.09 21.44 -13.09
N LEU A 89 -12.33 20.13 -13.24
CA LEU A 89 -12.03 19.41 -14.48
C LEU A 89 -12.91 19.88 -15.64
N HIS A 90 -14.20 20.10 -15.42
CA HIS A 90 -15.10 20.67 -16.44
C HIS A 90 -14.68 22.09 -16.84
N ARG A 91 -14.25 22.93 -15.88
CA ARG A 91 -13.71 24.27 -16.19
C ARG A 91 -12.46 24.18 -17.05
N LYS A 92 -11.48 23.33 -16.68
CA LYS A 92 -10.27 23.09 -17.47
C LYS A 92 -10.58 22.56 -18.88
N LEU A 93 -11.59 21.70 -19.02
CA LEU A 93 -12.02 21.20 -20.33
C LEU A 93 -12.60 22.31 -21.20
N GLN A 94 -13.45 23.17 -20.64
CA GLN A 94 -14.01 24.31 -21.36
C GLN A 94 -12.92 25.28 -21.83
N GLU A 95 -11.93 25.58 -20.98
CA GLU A 95 -10.76 26.40 -21.34
C GLU A 95 -9.93 25.75 -22.47
N ALA A 96 -9.69 24.44 -22.39
CA ALA A 96 -8.92 23.71 -23.41
C ALA A 96 -9.62 23.71 -24.78
N VAL A 97 -10.94 23.52 -24.80
CA VAL A 97 -11.74 23.55 -26.03
C VAL A 97 -11.82 24.97 -26.61
N SER A 98 -12.03 25.97 -25.76
CA SER A 98 -12.11 27.38 -26.19
C SER A 98 -10.77 27.89 -26.74
N GLY A 99 -9.65 27.51 -26.11
CA GLY A 99 -8.30 27.87 -26.57
C GLY A 99 -7.91 27.21 -27.89
N ALA A 100 -8.40 26.01 -28.18
CA ALA A 100 -8.20 25.34 -29.47
C ALA A 100 -8.92 26.06 -30.63
N ILE A 101 -10.07 26.68 -30.36
CA ILE A 101 -10.84 27.44 -31.36
C ILE A 101 -10.15 28.78 -31.69
N ALA A 102 -9.52 29.44 -30.71
CA ALA A 102 -8.82 30.71 -30.93
C ALA A 102 -7.50 30.58 -31.71
N GLY A 103 -6.85 29.42 -31.68
CA GLY A 103 -5.55 29.18 -32.33
C GLY A 103 -5.63 28.73 -33.80
N ASN A 104 -6.82 28.49 -34.35
CA ASN A 104 -6.98 27.93 -35.70
C ASN A 104 -8.20 28.56 -36.43
N PRO A 105 -8.03 29.65 -37.21
CA PRO A 105 -9.13 30.38 -37.86
C PRO A 105 -9.73 29.64 -39.07
N SER A 106 -9.25 28.44 -39.38
CA SER A 106 -9.72 27.58 -40.47
C SER A 106 -10.83 26.61 -40.07
N LEU A 107 -11.28 26.64 -38.81
CA LEU A 107 -12.53 26.00 -38.40
C LEU A 107 -13.64 27.06 -38.45
N PRO A 108 -14.71 26.84 -39.25
CA PRO A 108 -15.71 27.86 -39.50
C PRO A 108 -16.37 28.28 -38.19
N ASP A 109 -16.64 29.59 -38.12
CA ASP A 109 -17.39 30.27 -37.06
C ASP A 109 -18.77 29.62 -36.86
N ILE A 110 -18.84 28.65 -35.95
CA ILE A 110 -20.07 28.01 -35.52
C ILE A 110 -20.63 28.86 -34.37
N ALA A 111 -21.20 30.00 -34.73
CA ALA A 111 -22.10 30.78 -33.88
C ALA A 111 -23.48 30.09 -33.66
N GLY A 112 -23.63 28.82 -34.06
CA GLY A 112 -24.82 28.00 -33.83
C GLY A 112 -24.46 26.66 -33.19
N GLY A 113 -24.72 26.51 -31.88
CA GLY A 113 -24.38 25.31 -31.12
C GLY A 113 -24.78 23.99 -31.81
N GLY A 114 -23.83 23.07 -31.99
CA GLY A 114 -24.17 21.72 -32.43
C GLY A 114 -23.05 20.80 -32.91
N GLY A 115 -21.89 21.29 -33.37
CA GLY A 115 -20.93 20.42 -34.07
C GLY A 115 -19.86 19.76 -33.20
N VAL A 116 -19.09 20.55 -32.44
CA VAL A 116 -17.92 20.06 -31.69
C VAL A 116 -18.13 20.17 -30.18
N ALA A 117 -18.84 21.22 -29.73
CA ALA A 117 -19.28 21.37 -28.34
C ALA A 117 -20.28 20.29 -27.89
N ALA A 118 -21.00 19.67 -28.83
CA ALA A 118 -22.01 18.64 -28.55
C ALA A 118 -21.41 17.28 -28.13
N ASN A 119 -20.12 17.06 -28.36
CA ASN A 119 -19.44 15.80 -28.02
C ASN A 119 -18.76 15.81 -26.64
N PHE A 120 -18.82 16.92 -25.91
CA PHE A 120 -18.20 17.04 -24.59
C PHE A 120 -19.24 16.95 -23.48
N PRO A 121 -18.98 16.19 -22.41
CA PRO A 121 -19.89 16.13 -21.27
C PRO A 121 -20.09 17.53 -20.69
N ALA A 122 -21.34 18.00 -20.65
CA ALA A 122 -21.68 19.24 -19.96
C ALA A 122 -21.52 19.06 -18.43
N LEU A 123 -21.28 20.16 -17.72
CA LEU A 123 -21.25 20.15 -16.26
C LEU A 123 -22.65 19.85 -15.73
N ASP A 124 -22.81 18.70 -15.05
CA ASP A 124 -24.07 18.31 -14.45
C ASP A 124 -24.19 18.87 -13.01
N MET A 125 -24.91 19.99 -12.89
CA MET A 125 -25.18 20.62 -11.59
C MET A 125 -26.09 19.78 -10.69
N GLN A 126 -26.99 18.97 -11.26
CA GLN A 126 -27.84 18.08 -10.46
C GLN A 126 -27.01 16.94 -9.86
N TRP A 127 -26.04 16.42 -10.61
CA TRP A 127 -25.06 15.47 -10.08
C TRP A 127 -24.26 16.09 -8.94
N VAL A 128 -23.75 17.31 -9.11
CA VAL A 128 -23.00 18.05 -8.08
C VAL A 128 -23.78 18.14 -6.77
N GLU A 129 -25.02 18.63 -6.81
CA GLU A 129 -25.87 18.78 -5.62
C GLU A 129 -26.23 17.43 -4.99
N SER A 130 -26.65 16.47 -5.80
CA SER A 130 -27.03 15.12 -5.35
C SER A 130 -25.85 14.39 -4.71
N ARG A 131 -24.65 14.51 -5.29
CA ARG A 131 -23.45 13.85 -4.79
C ARG A 131 -22.90 14.53 -3.53
N ALA A 132 -22.92 15.86 -3.46
CA ALA A 132 -22.58 16.61 -2.26
C ALA A 132 -23.50 16.24 -1.09
N LYS A 133 -24.81 16.15 -1.32
CA LYS A 133 -25.79 15.72 -0.31
C LYS A 133 -25.52 14.29 0.16
N LYS A 134 -25.24 13.36 -0.76
CA LYS A 134 -24.90 11.96 -0.40
C LYS A 134 -23.61 11.86 0.39
N ALA A 135 -22.59 12.65 0.05
CA ALA A 135 -21.34 12.72 0.81
C ALA A 135 -21.60 13.22 2.24
N ALA A 136 -22.34 14.32 2.40
CA ALA A 136 -22.67 14.88 3.71
C ALA A 136 -23.45 13.89 4.60
N LEU A 137 -24.44 13.19 4.05
CA LEU A 137 -25.20 12.16 4.79
C LEU A 137 -24.32 10.97 5.19
N LYS A 138 -23.39 10.55 4.32
CA LYS A 138 -22.44 9.48 4.65
C LYS A 138 -21.50 9.91 5.78
N LEU A 139 -21.02 11.16 5.74
CA LEU A 139 -20.17 11.73 6.78
C LEU A 139 -20.88 11.77 8.14
N GLU A 140 -22.11 12.30 8.18
CA GLU A 140 -22.91 12.38 9.42
C GLU A 140 -23.15 11.00 10.03
N LYS A 141 -23.43 10.00 9.19
CA LYS A 141 -23.59 8.61 9.63
C LYS A 141 -22.29 8.08 10.25
N LEU A 142 -21.16 8.23 9.57
CA LEU A 142 -19.86 7.76 10.06
C LEU A 142 -19.48 8.44 11.38
N ASP A 143 -19.72 9.74 11.53
CA ASP A 143 -19.46 10.49 12.77
C ASP A 143 -20.35 10.01 13.93
N THR A 144 -21.62 9.70 13.64
CA THR A 144 -22.56 9.15 14.62
C THR A 144 -22.12 7.76 15.08
N ASP A 145 -21.77 6.88 14.14
CA ASP A 145 -21.29 5.52 14.42
C ASP A 145 -19.98 5.54 15.23
N LEU A 146 -19.07 6.48 14.93
CA LEU A 146 -17.84 6.68 15.67
C LEU A 146 -18.09 7.20 17.09
N LYS A 147 -19.02 8.15 17.28
CA LYS A 147 -19.44 8.61 18.62
C LYS A 147 -20.01 7.47 19.45
N ASN A 148 -20.90 6.66 18.87
CA ASN A 148 -21.48 5.50 19.54
C ASN A 148 -20.40 4.49 19.95
N SER A 149 -19.44 4.22 19.06
CA SER A 149 -18.30 3.34 19.34
C SER A 149 -17.41 3.85 20.48
N LYS A 150 -17.24 5.18 20.59
CA LYS A 150 -16.50 5.82 21.68
C LYS A 150 -17.22 5.68 23.02
N VAL A 151 -18.52 5.90 23.06
CA VAL A 151 -19.34 5.70 24.27
C VAL A 151 -19.24 4.26 24.76
N ASN A 152 -19.31 3.30 23.84
CA ASN A 152 -19.19 1.87 24.14
C ASN A 152 -17.76 1.42 24.48
N SER A 153 -16.75 2.30 24.33
CA SER A 153 -15.34 2.03 24.65
C SER A 153 -14.74 0.81 23.93
N ILE A 154 -15.21 0.52 22.70
CA ILE A 154 -14.71 -0.61 21.91
C ILE A 154 -13.57 -0.12 21.00
N LYS A 155 -12.31 -0.36 21.43
CA LYS A 155 -11.11 0.12 20.72
C LYS A 155 -11.10 -0.21 19.22
N GLU A 156 -11.39 -1.46 18.86
CA GLU A 156 -11.34 -1.89 17.46
C GLU A 156 -12.44 -1.23 16.60
N SER A 157 -13.63 -0.97 17.16
CA SER A 157 -14.68 -0.23 16.46
C SER A 157 -14.31 1.24 16.27
N ILE A 158 -13.68 1.86 17.28
CA ILE A 158 -13.19 3.24 17.17
C ILE A 158 -12.08 3.33 16.12
N ARG A 159 -11.16 2.36 16.09
CA ARG A 159 -10.08 2.28 15.10
C ARG A 159 -10.63 2.18 13.67
N ARG A 160 -11.55 1.23 13.41
CA ARG A 160 -12.20 1.10 12.10
C ARG A 160 -13.01 2.32 11.71
N GLY A 161 -13.74 2.92 12.66
CA GLY A 161 -14.47 4.15 12.40
C GLY A 161 -13.56 5.31 11.98
N HIS A 162 -12.35 5.40 12.53
CA HIS A 162 -11.35 6.36 12.07
C HIS A 162 -10.80 6.05 10.66
N ASP A 163 -10.60 4.77 10.32
CA ASP A 163 -10.19 4.36 8.97
C ASP A 163 -11.28 4.68 7.93
N ASP A 164 -12.54 4.31 8.21
CA ASP A 164 -13.68 4.55 7.31
C ASP A 164 -13.92 6.04 7.07
N LEU A 165 -13.74 6.86 8.13
CA LEU A 165 -13.84 8.31 8.04
C LEU A 165 -12.69 8.89 7.20
N GLY A 166 -11.46 8.38 7.38
CA GLY A 166 -10.30 8.75 6.56
C GLY A 166 -10.49 8.43 5.08
N ASP A 167 -10.99 7.24 4.78
CA ASP A 167 -11.30 6.78 3.42
C ASP A 167 -12.37 7.68 2.78
N HIS A 168 -13.41 8.04 3.52
CA HIS A 168 -14.44 8.95 3.03
C HIS A 168 -13.88 10.35 2.72
N TYR A 169 -13.02 10.90 3.59
CA TYR A 169 -12.37 12.18 3.32
C TYR A 169 -11.45 12.12 2.09
N LEU A 170 -10.75 10.99 1.86
CA LEU A 170 -9.99 10.77 0.63
C LEU A 170 -10.88 10.76 -0.62
N ASP A 171 -12.03 10.09 -0.57
CA ASP A 171 -13.00 10.07 -1.68
C ASP A 171 -13.59 11.47 -1.97
N CYS A 172 -13.72 12.31 -0.94
CA CYS A 172 -14.14 13.70 -1.06
C CYS A 172 -13.01 14.64 -1.52
N GLY A 173 -11.74 14.21 -1.43
CA GLY A 173 -10.57 15.01 -1.77
C GLY A 173 -10.04 15.88 -0.62
N ASP A 174 -10.51 15.70 0.61
CA ASP A 174 -10.02 16.44 1.78
C ASP A 174 -8.87 15.69 2.45
N LEU A 175 -7.66 15.97 1.96
CA LEU A 175 -6.44 15.30 2.41
C LEU A 175 -6.08 15.66 3.86
N SER A 176 -6.36 16.88 4.31
CA SER A 176 -6.01 17.34 5.65
C SER A 176 -6.84 16.65 6.72
N ASN A 177 -8.15 16.50 6.51
CA ASN A 177 -9.01 15.80 7.45
C ASN A 177 -8.83 14.28 7.38
N ALA A 178 -8.54 13.72 6.20
CA ALA A 178 -8.15 12.32 6.07
C ALA A 178 -6.92 11.99 6.93
N LEU A 179 -5.86 12.82 6.86
CA LEU A 179 -4.65 12.62 7.64
C LEU A 179 -4.93 12.62 9.14
N LYS A 180 -5.70 13.59 9.63
CA LYS A 180 -6.10 13.68 11.06
C LYS A 180 -6.85 12.43 11.53
N CYS A 181 -7.71 11.86 10.68
CA CYS A 181 -8.47 10.65 11.03
C CYS A 181 -7.55 9.43 11.22
N TYR A 182 -6.66 9.17 10.26
CA TYR A 182 -5.71 8.07 10.38
C TYR A 182 -4.72 8.27 11.54
N SER A 183 -4.28 9.50 11.80
CA SER A 183 -3.41 9.79 12.95
C SER A 183 -4.10 9.51 14.30
N ARG A 184 -5.39 9.82 14.42
CA ARG A 184 -6.19 9.52 15.63
C ARG A 184 -6.45 8.03 15.83
N ALA A 185 -6.46 7.23 14.77
CA ALA A 185 -6.63 5.78 14.88
C ALA A 185 -5.51 5.10 15.70
N ARG A 186 -4.33 5.74 15.77
CA ARG A 186 -3.13 5.21 16.45
C ARG A 186 -3.37 4.76 17.88
N ASP A 187 -4.08 5.55 18.67
CA ASP A 187 -4.24 5.31 20.11
C ASP A 187 -5.13 4.08 20.39
N TYR A 188 -5.81 3.59 19.35
CA TYR A 188 -6.68 2.42 19.38
C TYR A 188 -6.03 1.18 18.75
N CYS A 189 -4.77 1.28 18.29
CA CYS A 189 -4.02 0.15 17.76
C CYS A 189 -3.54 -0.79 18.87
N THR A 190 -4.04 -2.03 18.86
CA THR A 190 -3.67 -3.09 19.82
C THR A 190 -2.73 -4.17 19.25
N SER A 191 -2.48 -4.16 17.94
CA SER A 191 -1.68 -5.15 17.24
C SER A 191 -0.69 -4.47 16.29
N PHE A 192 0.44 -5.12 16.01
CA PHE A 192 1.41 -4.66 15.03
C PHE A 192 0.81 -4.48 13.63
N LYS A 193 -0.13 -5.35 13.24
CA LYS A 193 -0.89 -5.21 11.98
C LYS A 193 -1.68 -3.90 11.92
N HIS A 194 -2.25 -3.47 13.04
CA HIS A 194 -2.98 -2.19 13.12
C HIS A 194 -2.03 -1.01 12.93
N ILE A 195 -0.85 -1.06 13.54
CA ILE A 195 0.18 -0.01 13.42
C ILE A 195 0.67 0.07 11.96
N ILE A 196 0.96 -1.06 11.32
CA ILE A 196 1.42 -1.10 9.93
C ILE A 196 0.36 -0.53 8.99
N ASN A 197 -0.90 -0.98 9.10
CA ASN A 197 -1.99 -0.49 8.26
C ASN A 197 -2.20 1.02 8.42
N MET A 198 -2.21 1.51 9.65
CA MET A 198 -2.27 2.94 9.94
C MET A 198 -1.09 3.69 9.31
N CYS A 199 0.15 3.19 9.43
CA CYS A 199 1.31 3.80 8.79
C CYS A 199 1.17 3.85 7.27
N LEU A 200 0.67 2.78 6.63
CA LEU A 200 0.43 2.75 5.18
C LEU A 200 -0.61 3.79 4.75
N ASN A 201 -1.68 3.97 5.52
CA ASN A 201 -2.69 5.00 5.26
C ASN A 201 -2.11 6.41 5.39
N VAL A 202 -1.33 6.67 6.45
CA VAL A 202 -0.65 7.98 6.64
C VAL A 202 0.36 8.26 5.52
N ILE A 203 1.13 7.26 5.10
CA ILE A 203 2.05 7.37 3.95
C ILE A 203 1.28 7.73 2.69
N LYS A 204 0.17 7.03 2.40
CA LYS A 204 -0.67 7.30 1.23
C LYS A 204 -1.16 8.75 1.19
N VAL A 205 -1.70 9.27 2.30
CA VAL A 205 -2.16 10.67 2.36
C VAL A 205 -1.00 11.66 2.26
N SER A 206 0.13 11.37 2.91
CA SER A 206 1.33 12.22 2.88
C SER A 206 1.93 12.35 1.48
N ILE A 207 1.87 11.28 0.67
CA ILE A 207 2.24 11.32 -0.75
C ILE A 207 1.34 12.30 -1.50
N TYR A 208 0.02 12.28 -1.27
CA TYR A 208 -0.90 13.22 -1.95
C TYR A 208 -0.73 14.67 -1.50
N LEU A 209 -0.26 14.90 -0.27
CA LEU A 209 0.11 16.22 0.26
C LEU A 209 1.51 16.67 -0.17
N ASN A 210 2.25 15.84 -0.93
CA ASN A 210 3.66 16.04 -1.26
C ASN A 210 4.54 16.30 -0.03
N ASN A 211 4.23 15.68 1.13
CA ASN A 211 5.06 15.80 2.34
C ASN A 211 5.97 14.57 2.46
N TRP A 212 7.14 14.65 1.84
CA TRP A 212 8.08 13.53 1.71
C TRP A 212 8.82 13.19 3.01
N SER A 213 9.08 14.19 3.85
CA SER A 213 9.68 13.97 5.19
C SER A 213 8.75 13.11 6.05
N HIS A 214 7.47 13.42 6.05
CA HIS A 214 6.46 12.65 6.78
C HIS A 214 6.34 11.21 6.25
N VAL A 215 6.45 11.01 4.92
CA VAL A 215 6.52 9.66 4.32
C VAL A 215 7.70 8.87 4.86
N LEU A 216 8.91 9.44 4.86
CA LEU A 216 10.11 8.75 5.34
C LEU A 216 10.02 8.39 6.82
N SER A 217 9.55 9.31 7.67
CA SER A 217 9.37 9.07 9.10
C SER A 217 8.42 7.91 9.39
N TYR A 218 7.30 7.82 8.66
CA TYR A 218 6.34 6.73 8.82
C TYR A 218 6.81 5.41 8.20
N VAL A 219 7.64 5.45 7.14
CA VAL A 219 8.30 4.25 6.62
C VAL A 219 9.25 3.68 7.67
N SER A 220 10.12 4.50 8.26
CA SER A 220 11.04 4.05 9.31
C SER A 220 10.27 3.48 10.52
N LYS A 221 9.17 4.11 10.91
CA LYS A 221 8.30 3.62 11.99
C LYS A 221 7.66 2.27 11.66
N ALA A 222 7.18 2.07 10.44
CA ALA A 222 6.60 0.81 10.01
C ALA A 222 7.65 -0.31 9.94
N GLN A 223 8.86 -0.01 9.46
CA GLN A 223 9.98 -0.96 9.39
C GLN A 223 10.50 -1.39 10.76
N ALA A 224 10.44 -0.51 11.76
CA ALA A 224 10.83 -0.82 13.14
C ALA A 224 9.84 -1.77 13.86
N THR A 225 8.71 -2.10 13.23
CA THR A 225 7.70 -2.98 13.82
C THR A 225 8.14 -4.46 13.71
N PRO A 226 8.17 -5.24 14.82
CA PRO A 226 8.84 -6.54 14.87
C PRO A 226 8.29 -7.61 13.90
N GLU A 227 7.00 -7.57 13.53
CA GLU A 227 6.42 -8.51 12.53
C GLU A 227 6.96 -8.28 11.11
N VAL A 228 7.45 -7.08 10.81
CA VAL A 228 8.07 -6.71 9.52
C VAL A 228 9.55 -7.10 9.48
N ALA A 229 10.19 -7.21 10.65
CA ALA A 229 11.60 -7.56 10.82
C ALA A 229 11.86 -9.07 10.97
N GLU A 230 10.89 -9.85 11.49
CA GLU A 230 11.08 -11.28 11.75
C GLU A 230 10.79 -12.18 10.53
N THR A 231 11.86 -12.80 10.02
CA THR A 231 11.89 -13.83 8.98
C THR A 231 11.37 -15.20 9.44
N ARG A 232 10.42 -15.28 10.39
CA ARG A 232 9.93 -16.58 10.87
C ARG A 232 9.15 -17.32 9.78
N PRO A 233 9.31 -18.64 9.63
CA PRO A 233 8.53 -19.44 8.70
C PRO A 233 7.10 -19.58 9.22
N SER A 234 6.25 -18.62 8.86
CA SER A 234 4.81 -18.73 9.00
C SER A 234 4.15 -18.78 7.62
N ASN A 235 2.93 -19.32 7.55
CA ASN A 235 2.11 -19.40 6.33
C ASN A 235 1.79 -18.03 5.68
N ASN A 236 2.25 -16.91 6.25
CA ASN A 236 1.98 -15.54 5.81
C ASN A 236 3.20 -14.81 5.21
N LYS A 237 4.27 -15.53 4.81
CA LYS A 237 5.48 -14.94 4.21
C LYS A 237 5.17 -13.96 3.06
N ASP A 238 4.16 -14.28 2.25
CA ASP A 238 3.81 -13.47 1.08
C ASP A 238 3.28 -12.08 1.46
N GLN A 239 2.49 -11.97 2.54
CA GLN A 239 1.96 -10.68 2.97
C GLN A 239 3.04 -9.79 3.58
N SER A 240 3.93 -10.35 4.41
CA SER A 240 5.04 -9.57 4.98
C SER A 240 6.00 -9.08 3.89
N ALA A 241 6.25 -9.90 2.85
CA ALA A 241 7.03 -9.49 1.69
C ALA A 241 6.35 -8.34 0.92
N ILE A 242 5.04 -8.42 0.67
CA ILE A 242 4.29 -7.34 0.01
C ILE A 242 4.36 -6.03 0.82
N ILE A 243 4.24 -6.09 2.14
CA ILE A 243 4.35 -4.91 3.01
C ILE A 243 5.74 -4.29 2.89
N GLN A 244 6.81 -5.10 2.95
CA GLN A 244 8.18 -4.63 2.76
C GLN A 244 8.37 -3.97 1.39
N THR A 245 7.88 -4.59 0.32
CA THR A 245 7.93 -4.01 -1.03
C THR A 245 7.22 -2.65 -1.07
N LYS A 246 6.02 -2.53 -0.49
CA LYS A 246 5.28 -1.26 -0.42
C LYS A 246 6.08 -0.16 0.32
N LEU A 247 6.68 -0.50 1.46
CA LEU A 247 7.49 0.44 2.25
C LEU A 247 8.76 0.88 1.50
N THR A 248 9.44 -0.05 0.84
CA THR A 248 10.62 0.26 0.01
C THR A 248 10.24 1.14 -1.18
N CYS A 249 9.13 0.84 -1.88
CA CYS A 249 8.63 1.68 -2.96
C CYS A 249 8.26 3.08 -2.49
N ALA A 250 7.59 3.22 -1.33
CA ALA A 250 7.23 4.53 -0.79
C ALA A 250 8.48 5.36 -0.40
N SER A 251 9.48 4.73 0.23
CA SER A 251 10.76 5.37 0.53
C SER A 251 11.51 5.79 -0.74
N GLY A 252 11.54 4.92 -1.76
CA GLY A 252 12.14 5.24 -3.05
C GLY A 252 11.45 6.42 -3.73
N LEU A 253 10.11 6.45 -3.72
CA LEU A 253 9.34 7.56 -4.29
C LEU A 253 9.66 8.89 -3.59
N ALA A 254 9.72 8.90 -2.25
CA ALA A 254 10.07 10.10 -1.49
C ALA A 254 11.49 10.61 -1.77
N GLN A 255 12.46 9.70 -1.92
CA GLN A 255 13.84 10.05 -2.29
C GLN A 255 13.95 10.56 -3.72
N LEU A 256 13.17 9.99 -4.65
CA LEU A 256 13.10 10.45 -6.03
C LEU A 256 12.54 11.88 -6.10
N ALA A 257 11.43 12.12 -5.41
CA ALA A 257 10.78 13.44 -5.37
C ALA A 257 11.68 14.52 -4.73
N THR A 258 12.47 14.17 -3.72
CA THR A 258 13.44 15.08 -3.08
C THR A 258 14.78 15.17 -3.82
N ARG A 259 14.87 14.64 -5.06
CA ARG A 259 16.07 14.67 -5.91
C ARG A 259 17.32 14.04 -5.30
N LYS A 260 17.15 13.16 -4.30
CA LYS A 260 18.23 12.41 -3.64
C LYS A 260 18.61 11.17 -4.46
N TYR A 261 18.88 11.37 -5.75
CA TYR A 261 19.14 10.28 -6.71
C TYR A 261 20.31 9.38 -6.28
N LYS A 262 21.37 9.96 -5.69
CA LYS A 262 22.54 9.20 -5.20
C LYS A 262 22.18 8.16 -4.14
N ILE A 263 21.28 8.51 -3.21
CA ILE A 263 20.83 7.60 -2.14
C ILE A 263 20.01 6.46 -2.73
N LEU A 264 19.16 6.77 -3.72
CA LEU A 264 18.30 5.80 -4.39
C LEU A 264 19.11 4.77 -5.19
N TYR A 265 20.12 5.23 -5.96
CA TYR A 265 21.01 4.32 -6.68
C TYR A 265 21.86 3.46 -5.73
N ALA A 266 22.40 4.03 -4.66
CA ALA A 266 23.17 3.27 -3.68
C ALA A 266 22.33 2.14 -3.03
N LYS A 267 21.09 2.46 -2.62
CA LYS A 267 20.17 1.50 -2.00
C LYS A 267 19.77 0.37 -2.97
N ALA A 268 19.53 0.69 -4.24
CA ALA A 268 19.22 -0.30 -5.27
C ALA A 268 20.40 -1.24 -5.59
N VAL A 269 21.63 -0.72 -5.54
CA VAL A 269 22.86 -1.53 -5.69
C VAL A 269 23.04 -2.45 -4.48
N GLU A 270 22.84 -1.95 -3.27
CA GLU A 270 22.96 -2.72 -2.03
C GLU A 270 21.93 -3.87 -1.96
N GLU A 271 20.69 -3.65 -2.40
CA GLU A 271 19.66 -4.70 -2.46
C GLU A 271 20.03 -5.82 -3.45
N ARG A 272 20.63 -5.49 -4.60
CA ARG A 272 21.14 -6.50 -5.56
C ARG A 272 22.30 -7.28 -4.97
N SER A 273 23.23 -6.60 -4.29
CA SER A 273 24.37 -7.24 -3.61
C SER A 273 23.89 -8.19 -2.51
N MET A 274 22.94 -7.77 -1.67
CA MET A 274 22.36 -8.63 -0.63
C MET A 274 21.62 -9.84 -1.21
N THR A 275 20.89 -9.65 -2.32
CA THR A 275 20.20 -10.77 -2.99
C THR A 275 21.20 -11.80 -3.53
N PHE A 276 22.29 -11.32 -4.12
CA PHE A 276 23.37 -12.18 -4.61
C PHE A 276 24.05 -12.92 -3.45
N GLU A 277 24.39 -12.24 -2.36
CA GLU A 277 25.03 -12.84 -1.19
C GLU A 277 24.13 -13.89 -0.51
N ARG A 278 22.82 -13.61 -0.38
CA ARG A 278 21.85 -14.58 0.12
C ARG A 278 21.73 -15.83 -0.76
N SER A 279 21.87 -15.67 -2.09
CA SER A 279 21.88 -16.82 -3.01
C SER A 279 23.13 -17.70 -2.83
N LEU A 280 24.29 -17.09 -2.58
CA LEU A 280 25.52 -17.81 -2.27
C LEU A 280 25.43 -18.56 -0.95
N GLU A 281 24.83 -17.95 0.07
CA GLU A 281 24.66 -18.58 1.38
C GLU A 281 23.72 -19.79 1.30
N MET A 282 22.59 -19.67 0.60
CA MET A 282 21.71 -20.83 0.33
C MET A 282 22.45 -21.95 -0.42
N GLY A 283 23.36 -21.60 -1.34
CA GLY A 283 24.23 -22.56 -2.01
C GLY A 283 25.18 -23.28 -1.04
N ARG A 284 25.81 -22.55 -0.11
CA ARG A 284 26.69 -23.13 0.93
C ARG A 284 25.93 -24.06 1.86
N GLU A 285 24.74 -23.68 2.31
CA GLU A 285 23.88 -24.54 3.13
C GLU A 285 23.50 -25.82 2.39
N HIS A 286 23.17 -25.74 1.11
CA HIS A 286 22.83 -26.90 0.31
C HIS A 286 24.02 -27.86 0.19
N ILE A 287 25.21 -27.33 -0.09
CA ILE A 287 26.45 -28.12 -0.14
C ILE A 287 26.73 -28.79 1.21
N MET A 288 26.58 -28.08 2.33
CA MET A 288 26.74 -28.67 3.67
C MET A 288 25.75 -29.81 3.91
N ARG A 289 24.47 -29.62 3.55
CA ARG A 289 23.44 -30.67 3.69
C ARG A 289 23.76 -31.91 2.86
N VAL A 290 24.18 -31.72 1.60
CA VAL A 290 24.56 -32.83 0.71
C VAL A 290 25.80 -33.56 1.24
N LYS A 291 26.83 -32.83 1.69
CA LYS A 291 28.02 -33.43 2.33
C LYS A 291 27.65 -34.23 3.58
N GLY A 292 26.75 -33.71 4.41
CA GLY A 292 26.22 -34.43 5.58
C GLY A 292 25.47 -35.71 5.21
N LEU A 293 24.67 -35.68 4.14
CA LEU A 293 23.97 -36.86 3.61
C LEU A 293 24.95 -37.92 3.08
N ILE A 294 25.96 -37.50 2.30
CA ILE A 294 27.00 -38.41 1.79
C ILE A 294 27.77 -39.05 2.95
N LEU A 295 28.17 -38.24 3.94
CA LEU A 295 28.85 -38.73 5.13
C LEU A 295 27.98 -39.75 5.89
N ARG A 296 26.69 -39.44 6.09
CA ARG A 296 25.73 -40.35 6.73
C ARG A 296 25.60 -41.66 5.95
N SER A 297 25.51 -41.59 4.61
CA SER A 297 25.47 -42.77 3.75
C SER A 297 26.74 -43.60 3.85
N ALA A 298 27.91 -42.96 3.93
CA ALA A 298 29.20 -43.64 4.07
C ALA A 298 29.36 -44.30 5.45
N LEU A 299 28.90 -43.66 6.52
CA LEU A 299 28.88 -44.22 7.88
C LEU A 299 27.99 -45.47 7.96
N ILE A 300 26.80 -45.42 7.35
CA ILE A 300 25.88 -46.57 7.27
C ILE A 300 26.52 -47.72 6.50
N LYS A 301 27.13 -47.45 5.33
CA LYS A 301 27.76 -48.47 4.49
C LYS A 301 28.92 -49.19 5.17
N ASN A 302 29.68 -48.49 6.02
CA ASN A 302 30.80 -49.06 6.78
C ASN A 302 30.38 -49.62 8.16
N GLN A 303 29.08 -49.77 8.42
CA GLN A 303 28.52 -50.25 9.69
C GLN A 303 29.02 -49.49 10.94
N ILE A 304 29.41 -48.22 10.77
CA ILE A 304 29.81 -47.36 11.88
C ILE A 304 28.53 -46.91 12.59
N HIS A 305 28.12 -47.68 13.59
CA HIS A 305 26.98 -47.36 14.44
C HIS A 305 27.36 -46.22 15.39
N VAL A 306 26.82 -45.03 15.16
CA VAL A 306 26.87 -43.95 16.14
C VAL A 306 25.94 -44.35 17.29
N LYS A 307 26.49 -44.98 18.33
CA LYS A 307 25.77 -45.17 19.59
C LYS A 307 25.59 -43.80 20.22
N SER A 308 24.33 -43.38 20.37
CA SER A 308 24.00 -42.19 21.17
C SER A 308 24.54 -42.42 22.59
N PRO A 309 25.17 -41.42 23.24
CA PRO A 309 25.55 -41.57 24.63
C PRO A 309 24.29 -41.83 25.47
N PRO A 310 24.34 -42.71 26.48
CA PRO A 310 23.19 -42.98 27.33
C PRO A 310 22.77 -41.68 28.02
N ARG A 311 21.49 -41.29 27.89
CA ARG A 311 20.91 -40.30 28.79
C ARG A 311 20.90 -40.92 30.19
N GLU A 312 21.63 -40.32 31.12
CA GLU A 312 21.52 -40.66 32.53
C GLU A 312 20.08 -40.44 33.02
N GLY A 313 19.50 -41.45 33.67
CA GLY A 313 18.37 -41.30 34.60
C GLY A 313 17.13 -42.17 34.36
N GLY A 314 17.07 -43.34 35.02
CA GLY A 314 15.86 -43.82 35.72
C GLY A 314 14.95 -44.90 35.07
N CYS A 315 15.11 -46.15 35.52
CA CYS A 315 14.10 -47.21 35.86
C CYS A 315 12.63 -47.00 35.40
N VAL A 316 11.87 -47.96 34.83
CA VAL A 316 11.59 -49.36 35.25
C VAL A 316 11.07 -50.18 34.06
N GLU A 317 11.37 -51.47 34.11
CA GLU A 317 10.99 -52.61 33.27
C GLU A 317 9.48 -52.93 33.24
N THR A 318 8.89 -53.21 32.07
CA THR A 318 7.85 -54.26 31.91
C THR A 318 7.77 -54.76 30.46
N ARG A 319 7.71 -56.08 30.31
CA ARG A 319 7.70 -56.90 29.09
C ARG A 319 6.30 -57.00 28.41
N PRO A 320 6.18 -57.65 27.23
CA PRO A 320 5.22 -57.27 26.17
C PRO A 320 3.90 -58.04 26.19
N VAL A 321 2.86 -57.48 25.57
CA VAL A 321 1.59 -58.18 25.26
C VAL A 321 1.30 -58.09 23.75
N GLN A 322 0.86 -59.21 23.22
CA GLN A 322 0.59 -59.53 21.82
C GLN A 322 -0.71 -58.93 21.26
N SER A 323 -0.75 -58.89 19.92
CA SER A 323 -1.88 -59.24 19.03
C SER A 323 -2.96 -58.21 18.63
N SER A 324 -3.38 -58.39 17.37
CA SER A 324 -4.56 -57.87 16.64
C SER A 324 -4.45 -56.42 16.13
N GLY A 325 -4.81 -56.07 14.89
CA GLY A 325 -5.37 -56.79 13.75
C GLY A 325 -6.01 -55.76 12.79
N SER A 326 -5.78 -55.95 11.47
CA SER A 326 -6.59 -55.51 10.29
C SER A 326 -6.83 -53.97 10.10
N VAL A 327 -6.99 -53.36 8.91
CA VAL A 327 -7.53 -53.71 7.57
C VAL A 327 -6.96 -52.71 6.53
N GLY A 328 -6.78 -53.12 5.27
CA GLY A 328 -6.77 -52.21 4.11
C GLY A 328 -6.56 -52.96 2.78
N PRO A 329 -7.49 -52.92 1.81
CA PRO A 329 -7.53 -53.85 0.68
C PRO A 329 -6.61 -53.44 -0.48
N GLN A 330 -6.02 -54.42 -1.16
CA GLN A 330 -5.18 -54.25 -2.34
C GLN A 330 -5.89 -54.81 -3.59
N ALA A 331 -5.70 -54.07 -4.68
CA ALA A 331 -6.46 -54.05 -5.93
C ALA A 331 -6.57 -55.36 -6.72
N ASP A 332 -7.72 -55.49 -7.38
CA ASP A 332 -8.01 -56.40 -8.49
C ASP A 332 -7.09 -56.18 -9.71
N LEU A 333 -6.58 -57.28 -10.26
CA LEU A 333 -6.05 -57.40 -11.62
C LEU A 333 -6.80 -58.56 -12.30
N PRO A 334 -7.26 -58.44 -13.56
CA PRO A 334 -7.90 -59.53 -14.26
C PRO A 334 -6.87 -60.49 -14.90
N PRO A 335 -7.20 -61.77 -15.11
CA PRO A 335 -6.30 -62.71 -15.77
C PRO A 335 -6.46 -62.67 -17.30
N ASP A 336 -5.33 -62.81 -17.98
CA ASP A 336 -5.23 -63.17 -19.40
C ASP A 336 -5.97 -64.50 -19.67
N LYS A 337 -6.77 -64.50 -20.73
CA LYS A 337 -7.28 -65.72 -21.37
C LYS A 337 -6.44 -66.00 -22.61
N THR A 338 -5.96 -67.23 -22.70
CA THR A 338 -5.73 -67.99 -23.94
C THR A 338 -6.92 -67.95 -24.87
#